data_AF-A0A840ENQ0-F1
#
_entry.id   AF-A0A840ENQ0-F1
#
_cell.length_a   1.000
_cell.length_b   1.000
_cell.length_c   1.000
_cell.angle_alpha   90.00
_cell.angle_beta   90.00
_cell.angle_gamma   90.00
#
_symmetry.space_group_name_H-M   'P 1'
#
loop_
_entity.id
_entity.type
_entity.pdbx_description
1 polymer ?
#
loop_
_entity_poly.entity_id
_entity_poly.type
_entity_poly.pdbx_seq_one_letter_code
_entity_poly.pdbx_strand_id
1 'polypeptide(L)'
;MKPLLTLLFFTSLACAQNNITEQKITNNTALKPENALAIYNNYNFANLWIQDRPTLGILGKNHQRLKIKILSVKQDINNLNKYSITGKYAIKGKIYNFTGSIGIIKIREVKNLHFGVDNEYESHKIKSQGILIAEYKFKEDSLQKNTGIFKGKLYSKWYLSAKDEIKYDDIELFSDGYFNNAFIGTWQPNINAPKKIANWGDYRVPNANDDFDIGAGEFFPSKKYISQGWEDYSPTEKENWWK
;
A
#
# COMPACT_ATOMS: atom_id res chain seq x y z
N MET A 1 -30.20 -13.11 -43.47
CA MET A 1 -29.64 -12.17 -42.48
C MET A 1 -29.74 -12.79 -41.09
N LYS A 2 -28.63 -13.21 -40.50
CA LYS A 2 -28.54 -13.61 -39.08
C LYS A 2 -27.80 -12.49 -38.35
N PRO A 3 -28.28 -11.97 -37.20
CA PRO A 3 -27.51 -11.01 -36.44
C PRO A 3 -26.38 -11.74 -35.71
N LEU A 4 -25.17 -11.23 -35.88
CA LEU A 4 -23.98 -11.65 -35.15
C LEU A 4 -24.10 -11.09 -33.71
N LEU A 5 -24.21 -11.97 -32.73
CA LEU A 5 -24.25 -11.61 -31.32
C LEU A 5 -22.82 -11.30 -30.86
N THR A 6 -22.46 -10.01 -30.79
CA THR A 6 -21.18 -9.58 -30.24
C THR A 6 -21.26 -9.64 -28.70
N LEU A 7 -20.71 -10.72 -28.13
CA LEU A 7 -20.53 -10.85 -26.68
C LEU A 7 -19.30 -10.02 -26.25
N LEU A 8 -19.54 -8.84 -25.66
CA LEU A 8 -18.48 -7.99 -25.11
C LEU A 8 -17.94 -8.58 -23.79
N PHE A 9 -16.69 -9.05 -23.82
CA PHE A 9 -15.91 -9.47 -22.65
C PHE A 9 -15.63 -8.27 -21.73
N PHE A 10 -16.40 -8.11 -20.66
CA PHE A 10 -16.18 -7.05 -19.64
C PHE A 10 -15.30 -7.46 -18.45
N THR A 11 -14.58 -8.58 -18.50
CA THR A 11 -13.86 -9.13 -17.33
C THR A 11 -12.33 -8.95 -17.32
N SER A 12 -11.72 -8.31 -18.33
CA SER A 12 -10.24 -8.27 -18.45
C SER A 12 -9.54 -7.08 -17.78
N LEU A 13 -10.21 -5.93 -17.62
CA LEU A 13 -9.57 -4.69 -17.13
C LEU A 13 -9.13 -4.76 -15.66
N ALA A 14 -9.97 -5.33 -14.79
CA ALA A 14 -9.66 -5.43 -13.36
C ALA A 14 -8.49 -6.40 -13.08
N CYS A 15 -8.40 -7.51 -13.83
CA CYS A 15 -7.29 -8.46 -13.72
C CYS A 15 -5.98 -7.88 -14.26
N ALA A 16 -6.02 -7.16 -15.39
CA ALA A 16 -4.84 -6.51 -15.96
C ALA A 16 -4.25 -5.46 -15.00
N GLN A 17 -5.10 -4.63 -14.37
CA GLN A 17 -4.63 -3.59 -13.45
C GLN A 17 -4.05 -4.15 -12.14
N ASN A 18 -4.57 -5.28 -11.65
CA ASN A 18 -3.99 -6.01 -10.52
C ASN A 18 -2.59 -6.56 -10.86
N ASN A 19 -2.43 -7.17 -12.04
CA ASN A 19 -1.14 -7.71 -12.48
C ASN A 19 -0.08 -6.61 -12.64
N ILE A 20 -0.46 -5.46 -13.22
CA ILE A 20 0.45 -4.31 -13.36
C ILE A 20 0.87 -3.78 -11.99
N THR A 21 -0.05 -3.74 -11.03
CA THR A 21 0.25 -3.29 -9.66
C THR A 21 1.20 -4.24 -8.95
N GLU A 22 0.95 -5.56 -9.03
CA GLU A 22 1.86 -6.58 -8.48
C GLU A 22 3.25 -6.50 -9.13
N GLN A 23 3.32 -6.36 -10.46
CA GLN A 23 4.60 -6.20 -11.16
C GLN A 23 5.36 -4.94 -10.74
N LYS A 24 4.68 -3.80 -10.60
CA LYS A 24 5.30 -2.54 -10.17
C LYS A 24 5.87 -2.66 -8.75
N ILE A 25 5.10 -3.19 -7.80
CA ILE A 25 5.57 -3.28 -6.41
C ILE A 25 6.68 -4.30 -6.21
N THR A 26 6.69 -5.41 -6.97
CA THR A 26 7.78 -6.39 -6.92
C THR A 26 9.00 -5.99 -7.76
N ASN A 27 8.99 -4.81 -8.37
CA ASN A 27 10.02 -4.39 -9.34
C ASN A 27 10.28 -5.45 -10.42
N ASN A 28 9.20 -6.03 -10.95
CA ASN A 28 9.22 -7.14 -11.92
C ASN A 28 9.87 -8.44 -11.43
N THR A 29 10.14 -8.58 -10.12
CA THR A 29 10.60 -9.85 -9.54
C THR A 29 9.55 -10.93 -9.81
N ALA A 30 10.01 -12.05 -10.36
CA ALA A 30 9.13 -13.14 -10.73
C ALA A 30 8.52 -13.79 -9.48
N LEU A 31 7.19 -13.86 -9.43
CA LEU A 31 6.44 -14.50 -8.36
C LEU A 31 6.08 -15.94 -8.72
N LYS A 32 6.07 -16.81 -7.70
CA LYS A 32 5.46 -18.14 -7.78
C LYS A 32 3.94 -18.00 -8.05
N PRO A 33 3.33 -18.87 -8.87
CA PRO A 33 1.91 -18.76 -9.21
C PRO A 33 0.98 -19.17 -8.06
N GLU A 34 1.48 -19.95 -7.10
CA GLU A 34 0.69 -20.51 -6.00
C GLU A 34 0.30 -19.44 -4.98
N ASN A 35 -0.90 -19.60 -4.39
CA ASN A 35 -1.29 -18.85 -3.21
C ASN A 35 -0.78 -19.58 -1.97
N ALA A 36 0.23 -19.01 -1.32
CA ALA A 36 0.86 -19.55 -0.12
C ALA A 36 0.13 -19.18 1.18
N LEU A 37 -1.06 -18.55 1.14
CA LEU A 37 -1.76 -18.06 2.34
C LEU A 37 -1.87 -19.13 3.45
N ALA A 38 -2.19 -20.38 3.12
CA ALA A 38 -2.32 -21.45 4.09
C ALA A 38 -0.99 -21.80 4.79
N ILE A 39 0.14 -21.69 4.09
CA ILE A 39 1.49 -21.92 4.64
C ILE A 39 1.82 -20.87 5.70
N TYR A 40 1.35 -19.65 5.48
CA TYR A 40 1.69 -18.49 6.31
C TYR A 40 0.64 -18.13 7.36
N ASN A 41 -0.43 -18.92 7.51
CA ASN A 41 -1.57 -18.60 8.37
C ASN A 41 -1.22 -18.43 9.86
N ASN A 42 -0.09 -19.01 10.32
CA ASN A 42 0.37 -18.92 11.71
C ASN A 42 1.33 -17.75 11.97
N TYR A 43 1.70 -16.98 10.94
CA TYR A 43 2.57 -15.83 11.10
C TYR A 43 1.77 -14.55 11.34
N ASN A 44 2.35 -13.63 12.12
CA ASN A 44 1.77 -12.33 12.37
C ASN A 44 2.44 -11.28 11.46
N PHE A 45 1.63 -10.60 10.65
CA PHE A 45 2.07 -9.59 9.69
C PHE A 45 1.88 -8.15 10.20
N ALA A 46 1.43 -7.97 11.45
CA ALA A 46 1.09 -6.65 11.99
C ALA A 46 2.27 -5.67 11.96
N ASN A 47 3.49 -6.19 12.13
CA ASN A 47 4.69 -5.37 12.09
C ASN A 47 4.92 -4.71 10.73
N LEU A 48 4.37 -5.25 9.63
CA LEU A 48 4.53 -4.64 8.30
C LEU A 48 3.92 -3.23 8.24
N TRP A 49 2.85 -2.95 8.98
CA TRP A 49 2.03 -1.74 8.81
C TRP A 49 2.15 -0.73 9.95
N ILE A 50 2.94 -1.01 10.98
CA ILE A 50 3.21 -0.09 12.09
C ILE A 50 4.62 0.53 12.01
N GLN A 51 5.22 0.48 10.82
CA GLN A 51 6.56 0.99 10.59
C GLN A 51 6.60 2.52 10.67
N ASP A 52 7.74 3.05 11.13
CA ASP A 52 8.02 4.48 11.08
C ASP A 52 8.79 4.83 9.81
N ARG A 53 8.11 4.72 8.66
CA ARG A 53 8.67 5.07 7.34
C ARG A 53 7.97 6.31 6.78
N PRO A 54 8.61 7.04 5.84
CA PRO A 54 7.94 8.07 5.07
C PRO A 54 6.73 7.49 4.35
N THR A 55 5.53 8.00 4.67
CA THR A 55 4.29 7.56 4.04
C THR A 55 3.73 8.68 3.18
N LEU A 56 3.56 8.42 1.88
CA LEU A 56 3.13 9.40 0.90
C LEU A 56 1.78 9.02 0.32
N GLY A 57 0.88 9.99 0.16
CA GLY A 57 -0.47 9.72 -0.32
C GLY A 57 -1.09 10.85 -1.12
N ILE A 58 -2.05 10.48 -1.95
CA ILE A 58 -2.88 11.38 -2.75
C ILE A 58 -4.37 11.13 -2.54
N LEU A 59 -5.15 12.20 -2.63
CA LEU A 59 -6.61 12.17 -2.66
C LEU A 59 -7.16 12.86 -3.92
N GLY A 60 -7.97 12.14 -4.68
CA GLY A 60 -8.62 12.63 -5.90
C GLY A 60 -7.66 12.77 -7.09
N LYS A 61 -8.22 13.19 -8.23
CA LYS A 61 -7.50 13.29 -9.52
C LYS A 61 -6.46 14.41 -9.57
N ASN A 62 -6.51 15.33 -8.61
CA ASN A 62 -5.63 16.49 -8.54
C ASN A 62 -4.41 16.22 -7.65
N HIS A 63 -4.26 15.00 -7.12
CA HIS A 63 -3.13 14.61 -6.27
C HIS A 63 -2.98 15.46 -5.00
N GLN A 64 -4.11 15.84 -4.39
CA GLN A 64 -4.12 16.51 -3.09
C GLN A 64 -3.37 15.65 -2.07
N ARG A 65 -2.33 16.20 -1.43
CA ARG A 65 -1.52 15.50 -0.43
C ARG A 65 -2.42 14.96 0.67
N LEU A 66 -2.32 13.66 0.86
CA LEU A 66 -2.92 12.89 1.94
C LEU A 66 -1.76 12.40 2.82
N LYS A 67 -1.68 12.92 4.05
CA LYS A 67 -0.78 12.36 5.06
C LYS A 67 -1.57 11.30 5.84
N ILE A 68 -1.04 10.11 6.06
CA ILE A 68 -1.75 9.02 6.75
C ILE A 68 -0.80 8.22 7.62
N LYS A 69 -1.24 7.87 8.83
CA LYS A 69 -0.46 7.13 9.82
C LYS A 69 -1.32 6.07 10.47
N ILE A 70 -0.89 4.81 10.39
CA ILE A 70 -1.42 3.72 11.21
C ILE A 70 -0.78 3.81 12.59
N LEU A 71 -1.62 3.82 13.63
CA LEU A 71 -1.20 3.96 15.03
C LEU A 71 -1.21 2.63 15.78
N SER A 72 -2.15 1.73 15.45
CA SER A 72 -2.20 0.41 16.06
C SER A 72 -2.66 -0.64 15.06
N VAL A 73 -2.05 -1.82 15.15
CA VAL A 73 -2.44 -3.01 14.41
C VAL A 73 -2.60 -4.15 15.39
N LYS A 74 -3.77 -4.81 15.41
CA LYS A 74 -4.05 -5.96 16.28
C LYS A 74 -4.59 -7.11 15.45
N GLN A 75 -3.90 -8.24 15.44
CA GLN A 75 -4.37 -9.46 14.80
C GLN A 75 -5.63 -9.98 15.52
N ASP A 76 -6.61 -10.45 14.76
CA ASP A 76 -7.80 -11.09 15.29
C ASP A 76 -7.46 -12.52 15.73
N ILE A 77 -7.78 -12.85 16.99
CA ILE A 77 -7.53 -14.17 17.59
C ILE A 77 -8.37 -15.29 16.95
N ASN A 78 -9.55 -14.96 16.40
CA ASN A 78 -10.44 -15.93 15.76
C ASN A 78 -10.19 -16.05 14.26
N ASN A 79 -9.44 -15.11 13.67
CA ASN A 79 -9.09 -15.12 12.26
C ASN A 79 -7.72 -14.47 12.06
N LEU A 80 -6.67 -15.30 12.02
CA LEU A 80 -5.28 -14.85 11.94
C LEU A 80 -4.94 -14.05 10.66
N ASN A 81 -5.81 -14.09 9.65
CA ASN A 81 -5.67 -13.29 8.42
C ASN A 81 -6.33 -11.90 8.53
N LYS A 82 -6.98 -11.57 9.65
CA LYS A 82 -7.65 -10.28 9.87
C LYS A 82 -6.96 -9.47 10.95
N TYR A 83 -6.94 -8.16 10.73
CA TYR A 83 -6.30 -7.20 11.61
C TYR A 83 -7.20 -6.00 11.83
N SER A 84 -7.34 -5.58 13.08
CA SER A 84 -8.00 -4.35 13.48
C SER A 84 -7.00 -3.20 13.49
N ILE A 85 -7.39 -2.08 12.90
CA ILE A 85 -6.53 -0.91 12.65
C ILE A 85 -7.11 0.31 13.35
N THR A 86 -6.24 1.10 13.96
CA THR A 86 -6.54 2.51 14.29
C THR A 86 -5.47 3.40 13.67
N GLY A 87 -5.85 4.62 13.30
CA GLY A 87 -4.93 5.55 12.68
C GLY A 87 -5.47 6.97 12.57
N LYS A 88 -4.63 7.83 12.01
CA LYS A 88 -4.96 9.22 11.71
C LYS A 88 -4.62 9.51 10.25
N TYR A 89 -5.34 10.45 9.64
CA TYR A 89 -4.92 11.05 8.38
C TYR A 89 -5.10 12.56 8.44
N ALA A 90 -4.30 13.28 7.65
CA ALA A 90 -4.43 14.71 7.48
C ALA A 90 -4.57 15.10 6.01
N ILE A 91 -5.42 16.09 5.78
CA ILE A 91 -5.64 16.71 4.48
C ILE A 91 -5.88 18.20 4.69
N LYS A 92 -5.18 19.05 3.92
CA LYS A 92 -5.26 20.51 4.03
C LYS A 92 -5.12 21.00 5.49
N GLY A 93 -4.16 20.43 6.22
CA GLY A 93 -3.87 20.78 7.62
C GLY A 93 -4.89 20.29 8.67
N LYS A 94 -5.96 19.60 8.28
CA LYS A 94 -6.95 19.05 9.22
C LYS A 94 -6.69 17.57 9.45
N ILE A 95 -6.71 17.15 10.72
CA ILE A 95 -6.44 15.78 11.17
C ILE A 95 -7.75 15.09 11.54
N TYR A 96 -7.87 13.83 11.16
CA TYR A 96 -9.04 12.99 11.35
C TYR A 96 -8.60 11.63 11.87
N ASN A 97 -9.45 11.01 12.69
CA ASN A 97 -9.22 9.66 13.20
C ASN A 97 -9.96 8.64 12.33
N PHE A 98 -9.38 7.46 12.17
CA PHE A 98 -10.07 6.33 11.57
C PHE A 98 -9.83 5.04 12.35
N THR A 99 -10.80 4.14 12.20
CA THR A 99 -10.70 2.74 12.63
C THR A 99 -11.04 1.84 11.46
N GLY A 100 -10.62 0.59 11.48
CA GLY A 100 -11.01 -0.32 10.42
C GLY A 100 -10.28 -1.65 10.45
N SER A 101 -10.17 -2.26 9.28
CA SER A 101 -9.60 -3.60 9.17
C SER A 101 -8.76 -3.78 7.91
N ILE A 102 -7.76 -4.65 8.03
CA ILE A 102 -7.03 -5.26 6.92
C ILE A 102 -7.31 -6.78 6.95
N GLY A 103 -7.66 -7.36 5.82
CA GLY A 103 -7.86 -8.81 5.66
C GLY A 103 -6.97 -9.35 4.55
N ILE A 104 -6.04 -10.25 4.90
CA ILE A 104 -5.15 -10.90 3.94
C ILE A 104 -5.96 -11.87 3.07
N ILE A 105 -5.83 -11.75 1.75
CA ILE A 105 -6.55 -12.59 0.78
C ILE A 105 -5.61 -13.49 -0.02
N LYS A 106 -4.34 -13.11 -0.17
CA LYS A 106 -3.36 -13.88 -0.94
C LYS A 106 -1.94 -13.58 -0.48
N ILE A 107 -1.09 -14.59 -0.49
CA ILE A 107 0.36 -14.46 -0.31
C ILE A 107 1.03 -15.18 -1.46
N ARG A 108 2.03 -14.57 -2.07
CA ARG A 108 2.83 -15.17 -3.15
C ARG A 108 4.29 -14.99 -2.85
N GLU A 109 5.06 -16.06 -2.96
CA GLU A 109 6.50 -16.01 -2.79
C GLU A 109 7.18 -15.56 -4.08
N VAL A 110 8.37 -14.97 -3.96
CA VAL A 110 9.27 -14.78 -5.10
C VAL A 110 9.80 -16.14 -5.56
N LYS A 111 10.13 -16.25 -6.85
CA LYS A 111 10.76 -17.46 -7.40
C LYS A 111 12.21 -17.59 -6.94
N ASN A 112 12.93 -16.47 -6.94
CA ASN A 112 14.32 -16.37 -6.53
C ASN A 112 14.42 -15.31 -5.44
N LEU A 113 15.10 -15.64 -4.34
CA LEU A 113 15.41 -14.66 -3.31
C LEU A 113 16.38 -13.61 -3.87
N HIS A 114 16.27 -12.39 -3.38
CA HIS A 114 17.23 -11.31 -3.61
C HIS A 114 17.84 -10.86 -2.29
N PHE A 115 19.04 -10.29 -2.33
CA PHE A 115 19.82 -9.99 -1.13
C PHE A 115 20.33 -8.55 -1.11
N GLY A 116 19.69 -7.65 -1.86
CA GLY A 116 20.09 -6.26 -1.96
C GLY A 116 21.29 -6.07 -2.87
N VAL A 117 21.80 -4.84 -2.91
CA VAL A 117 23.02 -4.49 -3.63
C VAL A 117 24.20 -5.28 -3.05
N ASP A 118 25.02 -5.85 -3.93
CA ASP A 118 26.21 -6.64 -3.58
C ASP A 118 25.95 -7.77 -2.57
N ASN A 119 24.72 -8.32 -2.55
CA ASN A 119 24.30 -9.41 -1.66
C ASN A 119 24.46 -9.11 -0.15
N GLU A 120 24.31 -7.85 0.27
CA GLU A 120 24.41 -7.42 1.67
C GLU A 120 23.61 -8.31 2.65
N TYR A 121 22.45 -8.81 2.21
CA TYR A 121 21.55 -9.63 3.03
C TYR A 121 21.78 -11.14 2.93
N GLU A 122 22.75 -11.63 2.16
CA GLU A 122 22.97 -13.08 1.95
C GLU A 122 23.32 -13.80 3.27
N SER A 123 24.08 -13.14 4.14
CA SER A 123 24.42 -13.67 5.48
C SER A 123 23.25 -13.72 6.46
N HIS A 124 22.12 -13.07 6.16
CA HIS A 124 20.97 -12.95 7.06
C HIS A 124 20.08 -14.21 7.12
N LYS A 125 20.40 -15.24 6.31
CA LYS A 125 19.70 -16.54 6.28
C LYS A 125 18.18 -16.37 6.10
N ILE A 126 17.80 -15.54 5.12
CA ILE A 126 16.39 -15.32 4.75
C ILE A 126 15.81 -16.65 4.26
N LYS A 127 14.67 -17.05 4.85
CA LYS A 127 14.01 -18.34 4.55
C LYS A 127 13.07 -18.24 3.35
N SER A 128 12.37 -17.11 3.22
CA SER A 128 11.44 -16.84 2.12
C SER A 128 11.23 -15.34 1.96
N GLN A 129 10.75 -14.91 0.79
CA GLN A 129 10.40 -13.54 0.43
C GLN A 129 9.12 -13.58 -0.39
N GLY A 130 8.34 -12.51 -0.32
CA GLY A 130 7.12 -12.46 -1.11
C GLY A 130 6.35 -11.16 -1.01
N ILE A 131 5.17 -11.23 -1.63
CA ILE A 131 4.16 -10.19 -1.58
C ILE A 131 2.93 -10.73 -0.87
N LEU A 132 2.38 -9.91 0.02
CA LEU A 132 1.10 -10.08 0.66
C LEU A 132 0.09 -9.15 -0.02
N ILE A 133 -1.08 -9.68 -0.33
CA ILE A 133 -2.20 -8.93 -0.90
C ILE A 133 -3.37 -9.02 0.08
N ALA A 134 -3.90 -7.86 0.44
CA ALA A 134 -5.00 -7.73 1.39
C ALA A 134 -6.07 -6.77 0.87
N GLU A 135 -7.28 -6.89 1.41
CA GLU A 135 -8.31 -5.87 1.31
C GLU A 135 -8.34 -5.04 2.59
N TYR A 136 -8.58 -3.75 2.47
CA TYR A 136 -8.70 -2.86 3.62
C TYR A 136 -9.98 -2.03 3.56
N LYS A 137 -10.45 -1.66 4.75
CA LYS A 137 -11.57 -0.73 4.93
C LYS A 137 -11.32 0.09 6.20
N PHE A 138 -11.17 1.40 6.05
CA PHE A 138 -11.03 2.34 7.17
C PHE A 138 -12.21 3.31 7.16
N LYS A 139 -12.88 3.40 8.30
CA LYS A 139 -14.03 4.26 8.54
C LYS A 139 -13.59 5.42 9.44
N GLU A 140 -13.90 6.62 9.02
CA GLU A 140 -13.69 7.82 9.82
C GLU A 140 -14.65 7.87 11.01
N ASP A 141 -14.24 8.56 12.07
CA ASP A 141 -15.07 8.75 13.25
C ASP A 141 -16.39 9.45 12.86
N SER A 142 -17.51 8.75 13.06
CA SER A 142 -18.85 9.23 12.70
C SER A 142 -19.29 10.51 13.42
N LEU A 143 -18.61 10.89 14.51
CA LEU A 143 -18.86 12.14 15.22
C LEU A 143 -18.32 13.37 14.46
N GLN A 144 -17.45 13.18 13.46
CA GLN A 144 -16.88 14.26 12.65
C GLN A 144 -17.80 14.63 11.47
N LYS A 145 -17.83 15.91 11.08
CA LYS A 145 -18.55 16.35 9.87
C LYS A 145 -17.76 15.96 8.61
N ASN A 146 -18.47 15.65 7.52
CA ASN A 146 -17.89 15.25 6.22
C ASN A 146 -17.07 13.96 6.26
N THR A 147 -17.57 12.96 6.98
CA THR A 147 -16.91 11.67 7.11
C THR A 147 -17.03 10.81 5.87
N GLY A 148 -16.13 9.85 5.73
CA GLY A 148 -16.09 8.88 4.65
C GLY A 148 -15.44 7.55 5.04
N ILE A 149 -15.23 6.73 4.02
CA ILE A 149 -14.67 5.40 4.11
C ILE A 149 -13.55 5.27 3.08
N PHE A 150 -12.33 4.97 3.54
CA PHE A 150 -11.26 4.47 2.69
C PHE A 150 -11.45 2.97 2.48
N LYS A 151 -11.34 2.50 1.24
CA LYS A 151 -11.32 1.06 0.95
C LYS A 151 -10.55 0.76 -0.33
N GLY A 152 -9.92 -0.41 -0.37
CA GLY A 152 -9.17 -0.84 -1.54
C GLY A 152 -8.34 -2.08 -1.26
N LYS A 153 -7.25 -2.23 -2.02
CA LYS A 153 -6.26 -3.29 -1.86
C LYS A 153 -4.98 -2.75 -1.26
N LEU A 154 -4.33 -3.59 -0.48
CA LEU A 154 -3.01 -3.37 0.09
C LEU A 154 -2.05 -4.42 -0.47
N TYR A 155 -0.87 -3.98 -0.86
CA TYR A 155 0.23 -4.82 -1.29
C TYR A 155 1.44 -4.54 -0.41
N SER A 156 1.97 -5.56 0.27
CA SER A 156 3.13 -5.43 1.15
C SER A 156 4.19 -6.46 0.78
N LYS A 157 5.42 -6.02 0.58
CA LYS A 157 6.61 -6.89 0.48
C LYS A 157 7.09 -7.28 1.87
N TRP A 158 7.46 -8.53 2.01
CA TRP A 158 7.90 -9.11 3.27
C TRP A 158 8.98 -10.17 3.04
N TYR A 159 9.78 -10.43 4.06
CA TYR A 159 10.64 -11.60 4.12
C TYR A 159 10.49 -12.35 5.44
N LEU A 160 10.71 -13.66 5.40
CA LEU A 160 10.77 -14.53 6.56
C LEU A 160 12.22 -14.65 7.00
N SER A 161 12.51 -14.14 8.19
CA SER A 161 13.86 -14.17 8.76
C SER A 161 14.27 -15.56 9.25
N ALA A 162 15.57 -15.72 9.55
CA ALA A 162 16.11 -16.94 10.16
C ALA A 162 15.41 -17.35 11.47
N LYS A 163 14.78 -16.40 12.17
CA LYS A 163 14.08 -16.57 13.45
C LYS A 163 12.59 -16.88 13.31
N ASP A 164 12.11 -17.18 12.10
CA ASP A 164 10.68 -17.39 11.81
C ASP A 164 9.80 -16.18 12.10
N GLU A 165 10.37 -14.97 11.96
CA GLU A 165 9.65 -13.72 12.09
C GLU A 165 9.44 -13.12 10.70
N ILE A 166 8.20 -12.73 10.39
CA ILE A 166 7.88 -11.87 9.25
C ILE A 166 8.53 -10.51 9.47
N LYS A 167 9.22 -10.00 8.47
CA LYS A 167 9.85 -8.68 8.48
C LYS A 167 9.36 -7.86 7.29
N TYR A 168 9.30 -6.55 7.51
CA TYR A 168 9.14 -5.58 6.44
C TYR A 168 10.34 -5.72 5.50
N ASP A 169 10.09 -5.85 4.21
CA ASP A 169 11.14 -5.97 3.22
C ASP A 169 11.71 -4.59 2.85
N ASP A 170 12.82 -4.25 3.47
CA ASP A 170 13.69 -3.11 3.19
C ASP A 170 15.03 -3.52 2.54
N ILE A 171 15.10 -4.73 1.96
CA ILE A 171 16.32 -5.27 1.35
C ILE A 171 16.79 -4.41 0.17
N GLU A 172 15.84 -3.89 -0.60
CA GLU A 172 16.07 -3.04 -1.77
C GLU A 172 15.82 -1.55 -1.47
N LEU A 173 15.93 -1.13 -0.20
CA LEU A 173 15.57 0.24 0.20
C LEU A 173 16.33 1.32 -0.57
N PHE A 174 17.59 1.05 -0.92
CA PHE A 174 18.46 1.98 -1.65
C PHE A 174 18.33 1.85 -3.18
N SER A 175 17.48 0.95 -3.68
CA SER A 175 17.26 0.77 -5.11
C SER A 175 16.29 1.83 -5.64
N ASP A 176 16.59 2.36 -6.82
CA ASP A 176 15.76 3.38 -7.47
C ASP A 176 14.31 2.90 -7.60
N GLY A 177 13.37 3.78 -7.26
CA GLY A 177 11.94 3.46 -7.35
C GLY A 177 11.41 2.53 -6.25
N TYR A 178 12.21 2.20 -5.22
CA TYR A 178 11.71 1.40 -4.11
C TYR A 178 10.47 2.03 -3.45
N PHE A 179 9.47 1.19 -3.22
CA PHE A 179 8.30 1.50 -2.41
C PHE A 179 7.74 0.22 -1.80
N ASN A 180 6.93 0.35 -0.74
CA ASN A 180 6.26 -0.77 -0.08
C ASN A 180 4.91 -0.33 0.48
N ASN A 181 4.14 -1.28 1.05
CA ASN A 181 2.85 -1.05 1.68
C ASN A 181 1.92 -0.19 0.80
N ALA A 182 1.73 -0.62 -0.45
CA ALA A 182 0.95 0.13 -1.42
C ALA A 182 -0.56 -0.07 -1.18
N PHE A 183 -1.20 0.95 -0.62
CA PHE A 183 -2.65 1.05 -0.49
C PHE A 183 -3.21 1.72 -1.74
N ILE A 184 -3.95 0.95 -2.54
CA ILE A 184 -4.60 1.42 -3.77
C ILE A 184 -6.09 1.32 -3.59
N GLY A 185 -6.79 2.45 -3.63
CA GLY A 185 -8.19 2.45 -3.29
C GLY A 185 -8.91 3.77 -3.54
N THR A 186 -10.00 3.91 -2.81
CA THR A 186 -10.88 5.06 -2.91
C THR A 186 -11.31 5.55 -1.54
N TRP A 187 -11.59 6.84 -1.46
CA TRP A 187 -12.31 7.46 -0.38
C TRP A 187 -13.74 7.75 -0.85
N GLN A 188 -14.73 7.20 -0.13
CA GLN A 188 -16.15 7.40 -0.34
C GLN A 188 -16.71 8.31 0.76
N PRO A 189 -17.18 9.52 0.45
CA PRO A 189 -17.97 10.32 1.38
C PRO A 189 -19.21 9.55 1.87
N ASN A 190 -19.61 9.73 3.13
CA ASN A 190 -20.86 9.19 3.67
C ASN A 190 -22.10 9.94 3.15
N ILE A 191 -21.90 11.17 2.66
CA ILE A 191 -22.91 11.89 1.89
C ILE A 191 -22.96 11.36 0.45
N ASN A 192 -24.05 11.64 -0.26
CA ASN A 192 -24.19 11.32 -1.69
C ASN A 192 -23.26 12.20 -2.54
N ALA A 193 -21.98 11.86 -2.55
CA ALA A 193 -20.95 12.51 -3.35
C ALA A 193 -20.03 11.48 -4.02
N PRO A 194 -19.39 11.85 -5.14
CA PRO A 194 -18.52 10.93 -5.89
C PRO A 194 -17.34 10.41 -5.07
N LYS A 195 -16.97 9.15 -5.32
CA LYS A 195 -15.73 8.55 -4.81
C LYS A 195 -14.52 9.31 -5.35
N LYS A 196 -13.49 9.41 -4.52
CA LYS A 196 -12.18 9.95 -4.89
C LYS A 196 -11.14 8.83 -4.88
N ILE A 197 -10.17 8.90 -5.77
CA ILE A 197 -8.95 8.07 -5.67
C ILE A 197 -8.30 8.35 -4.32
N ALA A 198 -7.84 7.32 -3.62
CA ALA A 198 -7.10 7.44 -2.38
C ALA A 198 -6.00 6.38 -2.40
N ASN A 199 -4.83 6.80 -2.89
CA ASN A 199 -3.68 5.92 -3.01
C ASN A 199 -2.56 6.44 -2.12
N TRP A 200 -1.90 5.54 -1.39
CA TRP A 200 -0.79 5.89 -0.53
C TRP A 200 0.13 4.69 -0.31
N GLY A 201 1.36 4.94 0.09
CA GLY A 201 2.33 3.88 0.39
C GLY A 201 3.58 4.43 1.03
N ASP A 202 4.47 3.51 1.38
CA ASP A 202 5.77 3.87 1.95
C ASP A 202 6.73 4.25 0.81
N TYR A 203 7.45 5.36 1.00
CA TYR A 203 8.45 5.96 0.09
C TYR A 203 7.93 6.51 -1.24
N ARG A 204 6.89 5.93 -1.87
CA ARG A 204 6.26 6.45 -3.09
C ARG A 204 4.75 6.23 -3.13
N VAL A 205 4.05 7.06 -3.91
CA VAL A 205 2.60 6.96 -4.12
C VAL A 205 2.28 5.95 -5.22
N PRO A 206 1.57 4.84 -4.93
CA PRO A 206 1.22 3.85 -5.94
C PRO A 206 0.13 4.37 -6.88
N ASN A 207 0.21 3.98 -8.16
CA ASN A 207 -0.80 4.32 -9.18
C ASN A 207 -1.15 5.82 -9.23
N ALA A 208 -0.14 6.68 -9.06
CA ALA A 208 -0.23 8.09 -9.40
C ALA A 208 -0.15 8.29 -10.93
N ASN A 209 -0.29 9.53 -11.39
CA ASN A 209 -0.07 9.84 -12.80
C ASN A 209 1.44 9.79 -13.10
N ASP A 210 1.81 9.46 -14.34
CA ASP A 210 3.22 9.35 -14.74
C ASP A 210 3.99 10.68 -14.59
N ASP A 211 3.30 11.82 -14.63
CA ASP A 211 3.87 13.16 -14.45
C ASP A 211 3.89 13.65 -12.99
N PHE A 212 3.49 12.80 -12.04
CA PHE A 212 3.40 13.18 -10.63
C PHE A 212 4.74 13.09 -9.91
N ASP A 213 5.41 11.95 -9.99
CA ASP A 213 6.69 11.70 -9.33
C ASP A 213 7.82 11.87 -10.34
N ILE A 214 8.62 12.94 -10.18
CA ILE A 214 9.77 13.27 -11.04
C ILE A 214 11.11 12.90 -10.39
N GLY A 215 11.06 12.18 -9.27
CA GLY A 215 12.23 11.77 -8.52
C GLY A 215 12.86 10.49 -9.05
N ALA A 216 14.16 10.53 -9.37
CA ALA A 216 14.92 9.36 -9.80
C ALA A 216 15.15 8.38 -8.63
N GLY A 217 15.78 8.85 -7.55
CA GLY A 217 16.02 8.05 -6.33
C GLY A 217 14.90 8.21 -5.29
N GLU A 218 14.81 9.39 -4.67
CA GLU A 218 13.77 9.78 -3.70
C GLU A 218 12.52 10.32 -4.42
N PHE A 219 11.35 10.23 -3.78
CA PHE A 219 10.12 10.84 -4.31
C PHE A 219 10.25 12.37 -4.38
N PHE A 220 9.86 12.94 -5.53
CA PHE A 220 9.70 14.38 -5.68
C PHE A 220 8.42 14.70 -6.47
N PRO A 221 7.48 15.47 -5.90
CA PRO A 221 6.27 15.85 -6.60
C PRO A 221 6.61 16.88 -7.69
N SER A 222 6.05 16.71 -8.89
CA SER A 222 6.26 17.67 -9.96
C SER A 222 5.65 19.03 -9.64
N LYS A 223 6.24 20.10 -10.19
CA LYS A 223 5.84 21.49 -9.93
C LYS A 223 4.34 21.74 -10.12
N LYS A 224 3.71 21.00 -11.04
CA LYS A 224 2.27 21.04 -11.33
C LYS A 224 1.39 20.76 -10.11
N TYR A 225 1.88 19.92 -9.19
CA TYR A 225 1.12 19.44 -8.03
C TYR A 225 1.52 20.11 -6.72
N ILE A 226 2.53 20.98 -6.72
CA ILE A 226 3.04 21.61 -5.49
C ILE A 226 1.93 22.31 -4.70
N SER A 227 1.05 23.05 -5.38
CA SER A 227 -0.09 23.76 -4.77
C SER A 227 -1.17 22.86 -4.16
N GLN A 228 -1.00 21.54 -4.26
CA GLN A 228 -1.96 20.54 -3.79
C GLN A 228 -1.56 20.01 -2.41
N GLY A 229 -0.92 20.83 -1.58
CA GLY A 229 -0.47 20.48 -0.23
C GLY A 229 0.92 19.87 -0.17
N TRP A 230 1.74 20.03 -1.21
CA TRP A 230 3.12 19.51 -1.29
C TRP A 230 4.18 20.61 -1.13
N GLU A 231 3.77 21.85 -0.84
CA GLU A 231 4.65 23.01 -0.68
C GLU A 231 5.67 22.83 0.46
N ASP A 232 5.28 22.13 1.52
CA ASP A 232 6.07 21.81 2.69
C ASP A 232 6.73 20.41 2.61
N TYR A 233 6.68 19.73 1.46
CA TYR A 233 7.25 18.39 1.36
C TYR A 233 8.78 18.42 1.31
N SER A 234 9.40 17.64 2.18
CA SER A 234 10.82 17.30 2.13
C SER A 234 11.01 15.79 2.35
N PRO A 235 11.83 15.10 1.53
CA PRO A 235 12.10 13.66 1.68
C PRO A 235 12.83 13.32 2.99
N THR A 236 13.47 14.30 3.63
CA THR A 236 14.28 14.09 4.85
C THR A 236 13.55 14.48 6.13
N GLU A 237 12.33 15.02 6.04
CA GLU A 237 11.61 15.53 7.20
C GLU A 237 10.99 14.39 8.02
N LYS A 238 11.31 14.38 9.32
CA LYS A 238 10.59 13.52 10.27
C LYS A 238 9.19 14.07 10.49
N GLU A 239 8.21 13.42 9.88
CA GLU A 239 6.82 13.79 10.08
C GLU A 239 6.39 13.56 11.54
N ASN A 240 5.67 14.52 12.11
CA ASN A 240 5.08 14.42 13.47
C ASN A 240 3.66 14.99 13.52
N TRP A 241 3.04 15.22 12.36
CA TRP A 241 1.73 15.86 12.21
C TRP A 241 0.59 15.10 12.89
N TRP A 242 0.78 13.81 13.22
CA TRP A 242 -0.24 12.97 13.86
C TRP A 242 -0.18 12.97 15.39
N LYS A 243 0.82 13.64 15.97
CA LYS A 243 0.98 13.74 17.43
C LYS A 243 -0.12 14.62 18.03
#